data_AF-A0A9D2PPB9-F1
#
_entry.id   AF-A0A9D2PPB9-F1
#
_cell.length_a   1.000
_cell.length_b   1.000
_cell.length_c   1.000
_cell.angle_alpha   90.00
_cell.angle_beta   90.00
_cell.angle_gamma   90.00
#
_symmetry.space_group_name_H-M   'P 1'
#
loop_
_entity.id
_entity.type
_entity.pdbx_description
1 polymer ?
#
loop_
_entity_poly.entity_id
_entity_poly.type
_entity_poly.pdbx_seq_one_letter_code
_entity_poly.pdbx_strand_id
1 'polypeptide(L)'
;MKQTWKKLIGLVSAGVLTLSLAGCSIVKTQEIKETVAQTLDQYSVSTMESLVGYSAEEMQATIDTNPALDDFVVSAFEAWMDSSEELGAYQGYEDVSVKLDSNQYVVKIDAQFANRDAEVELVYDSKLNPESIGFSPYYSMGEKMTDALMNTIVGLGTVFLVLIFLSFIIYLLRFVPGFVDSFGKKKVAEAAPAPAPVPAAPAAVPEPEEELADDQELVAVIAAAVAAYEGTSADGFVVRSIRKSKKRNWR
;
A
#
# COMPACT_ATOMS: atom_id res chain seq x y z
N MET A 1 40.51 29.44 -18.00
CA MET A 1 39.99 28.63 -16.88
C MET A 1 38.47 28.70 -16.64
N LYS A 2 37.68 29.56 -17.31
CA LYS A 2 36.20 29.63 -17.10
C LYS A 2 35.36 28.76 -18.05
N GLN A 3 35.95 28.24 -19.14
CA GLN A 3 35.22 27.43 -20.13
C GLN A 3 35.24 25.91 -19.84
N THR A 4 36.24 25.42 -19.10
CA THR A 4 36.33 24.00 -18.69
C THR A 4 35.37 23.67 -17.55
N TRP A 5 35.03 24.64 -16.70
CA TRP A 5 34.04 24.48 -15.63
C TRP A 5 32.60 24.35 -16.13
N LYS A 6 32.21 25.06 -17.20
CA LYS A 6 30.88 24.91 -17.80
C LYS A 6 30.67 23.53 -18.45
N LYS A 7 31.73 22.93 -18.98
CA LYS A 7 31.70 21.56 -19.53
C LYS A 7 31.67 20.48 -18.44
N LEU A 8 32.29 20.74 -17.29
CA LEU A 8 32.20 19.88 -16.10
C LEU A 8 30.80 19.90 -15.46
N ILE A 9 30.15 21.06 -15.38
CA ILE A 9 28.79 21.17 -14.80
C ILE A 9 27.73 20.51 -15.69
N GLY A 10 27.83 20.64 -17.01
CA GLY A 10 26.91 19.97 -17.95
C GLY A 10 27.06 18.44 -18.00
N LEU A 11 28.27 17.92 -17.72
CA LEU A 11 28.54 16.48 -17.72
C LEU A 11 28.16 15.82 -16.39
N VAL A 12 28.19 16.57 -15.28
CA VAL A 12 27.67 16.11 -13.98
C VAL A 12 26.13 16.09 -13.97
N SER A 13 25.45 17.03 -14.63
CA SER A 13 23.97 16.98 -14.74
C SER A 13 23.45 15.89 -15.68
N ALA A 14 24.25 15.40 -16.63
CA ALA A 14 23.92 14.24 -17.45
C ALA A 14 24.32 12.90 -16.79
N GLY A 15 25.28 12.90 -15.86
CA GLY A 15 25.70 11.71 -15.10
C GLY A 15 24.91 11.46 -13.81
N VAL A 16 24.20 12.46 -13.28
CA VAL A 16 23.38 12.32 -12.05
C VAL A 16 21.92 11.97 -12.36
N LEU A 17 21.49 12.02 -13.62
CA LEU A 17 20.16 11.58 -14.08
C LEU A 17 20.13 10.17 -14.70
N THR A 18 21.25 9.45 -14.69
CA THR A 18 21.31 8.01 -15.04
C THR A 18 21.76 7.14 -13.88
N LEU A 19 21.75 7.66 -12.65
CA LEU A 19 22.06 6.91 -11.43
C LEU A 19 20.82 6.77 -10.53
N SER A 20 19.71 6.33 -11.12
CA SER A 20 18.55 5.79 -10.39
C SER A 20 18.07 4.45 -10.97
N LEU A 21 18.87 3.80 -11.82
CA LEU A 21 18.55 2.49 -12.39
C LEU A 21 19.71 1.50 -12.25
N ALA A 22 20.24 1.41 -11.04
CA ALA A 22 21.07 0.30 -10.56
C ALA A 22 21.07 0.32 -9.02
N GLY A 23 19.90 0.52 -8.43
CA GLY A 23 19.57 0.00 -7.11
C GLY A 23 19.12 -1.45 -7.23
N CYS A 24 19.86 -2.28 -7.98
CA CYS A 24 19.88 -3.70 -7.68
C CYS A 24 20.59 -3.76 -6.34
N SER A 25 19.80 -3.80 -5.26
CA SER A 25 20.23 -4.53 -4.07
C SER A 25 20.92 -5.79 -4.58
N ILE A 26 22.13 -6.02 -4.08
CA ILE A 26 22.86 -7.27 -4.22
C ILE A 26 22.00 -8.32 -3.50
N VAL A 27 20.91 -8.75 -4.13
CA VAL A 27 20.41 -10.09 -3.95
C VAL A 27 21.46 -10.91 -4.66
N LYS A 28 22.23 -11.68 -3.89
CA LYS A 28 22.95 -12.80 -4.46
C LYS A 28 21.90 -13.61 -5.19
N THR A 29 21.80 -13.46 -6.50
CA THR A 29 21.13 -14.44 -7.35
C THR A 29 21.96 -15.69 -7.19
N GLN A 30 21.63 -16.50 -6.17
CA GLN A 30 21.98 -17.91 -6.17
C GLN A 30 21.39 -18.40 -7.49
N GLU A 31 22.25 -18.70 -8.47
CA GLU A 31 21.79 -19.32 -9.70
C GLU A 31 21.09 -20.61 -9.29
N ILE A 32 19.78 -20.67 -9.51
CA ILE A 32 19.03 -21.90 -9.35
C ILE A 32 19.67 -22.88 -10.33
N LYS A 33 20.19 -24.00 -9.83
CA LYS A 33 20.67 -25.05 -10.72
C LYS A 33 19.52 -25.42 -11.65
N GLU A 34 19.75 -25.38 -12.94
CA GLU A 34 18.73 -25.63 -13.97
C GLU A 34 17.94 -26.92 -13.71
N THR A 35 18.62 -27.96 -13.19
CA THR A 35 18.01 -29.22 -12.76
C THR A 35 16.97 -29.05 -11.64
N VAL A 36 17.21 -28.17 -10.66
CA VAL A 36 16.26 -27.90 -9.57
C VAL A 36 15.05 -27.14 -10.11
N ALA A 37 15.28 -26.14 -10.98
CA ALA A 37 14.18 -25.41 -11.62
C ALA A 37 13.29 -26.36 -12.45
N GLN A 38 13.88 -27.22 -13.27
CA GLN A 38 13.14 -28.23 -14.06
C GLN A 38 12.39 -29.24 -13.19
N THR A 39 12.98 -29.64 -12.05
CA THR A 39 12.32 -30.57 -11.12
C THR A 39 11.11 -29.91 -10.46
N LEU A 40 11.27 -28.67 -9.99
CA LEU A 40 10.21 -27.90 -9.37
C LEU A 40 9.09 -27.58 -10.36
N ASP A 41 9.42 -27.21 -11.59
CA ASP A 41 8.47 -27.03 -12.69
C ASP A 41 7.58 -28.27 -12.86
N GLN A 42 8.18 -29.43 -13.17
CA GLN A 42 7.44 -30.67 -13.39
C GLN A 42 6.61 -31.10 -12.16
N TYR A 43 7.19 -30.99 -10.97
CA TYR A 43 6.49 -31.36 -9.74
C TYR A 43 5.32 -30.42 -9.44
N SER A 44 5.49 -29.11 -9.66
CA SER A 44 4.46 -28.10 -9.42
C SER A 44 3.29 -28.26 -10.39
N VAL A 45 3.58 -28.44 -11.68
CA VAL A 45 2.55 -28.70 -12.70
C VAL A 45 1.79 -29.98 -12.36
N SER A 46 2.48 -31.08 -12.04
CA SER A 46 1.82 -32.33 -11.66
C SER A 46 0.96 -32.20 -10.39
N THR A 47 1.41 -31.40 -9.42
CA THR A 47 0.66 -31.15 -8.18
C THR A 47 -0.60 -30.34 -8.48
N MET A 48 -0.48 -29.27 -9.27
CA MET A 48 -1.61 -28.46 -9.72
C MET A 48 -2.63 -29.30 -10.51
N GLU A 49 -2.18 -30.08 -11.50
CA GLU A 49 -3.07 -30.93 -12.32
C GLU A 49 -3.79 -31.97 -11.48
N SER A 50 -3.12 -32.56 -10.50
CA SER A 50 -3.76 -33.46 -9.55
C SER A 50 -4.80 -32.74 -8.71
N LEU A 51 -4.52 -31.51 -8.26
CA LEU A 51 -5.41 -30.73 -7.40
C LEU A 51 -6.67 -30.31 -8.15
N VAL A 52 -6.53 -29.73 -9.34
CA VAL A 52 -7.66 -29.25 -10.15
C VAL A 52 -8.52 -30.39 -10.71
N GLY A 53 -8.01 -31.62 -10.66
CA GLY A 53 -8.74 -32.83 -11.03
C GLY A 53 -9.76 -33.30 -9.98
N TYR A 54 -9.66 -32.85 -8.74
CA TYR A 54 -10.66 -33.15 -7.70
C TYR A 54 -11.83 -32.16 -7.77
N SER A 55 -13.04 -32.65 -7.49
CA SER A 55 -14.20 -31.79 -7.25
C SER A 55 -14.18 -31.20 -5.83
N ALA A 56 -14.84 -30.06 -5.64
CA ALA A 56 -15.01 -29.43 -4.33
C ALA A 56 -15.65 -30.38 -3.29
N GLU A 57 -16.62 -31.19 -3.73
CA GLU A 57 -17.31 -32.16 -2.87
C GLU A 57 -16.35 -33.28 -2.39
N GLU A 58 -15.49 -33.79 -3.28
CA GLU A 58 -14.51 -34.82 -2.94
C GLU A 58 -13.43 -34.30 -2.01
N MET A 59 -12.95 -33.06 -2.23
CA MET A 59 -11.98 -32.42 -1.36
C MET A 59 -12.56 -32.19 0.04
N GLN A 60 -13.77 -31.63 0.14
CA GLN A 60 -14.42 -31.42 1.44
C GLN A 60 -14.65 -32.73 2.18
N ALA A 61 -15.13 -33.77 1.49
CA ALA A 61 -15.29 -35.09 2.09
C ALA A 61 -13.96 -35.68 2.59
N THR A 62 -12.87 -35.46 1.86
CA THR A 62 -11.53 -35.93 2.24
C THR A 62 -11.04 -35.21 3.50
N ILE A 63 -11.25 -33.89 3.58
CA ILE A 63 -10.94 -33.09 4.78
C ILE A 63 -11.73 -33.58 5.99
N ASP A 64 -13.04 -33.78 5.84
CA ASP A 64 -13.93 -34.17 6.94
C ASP A 64 -13.65 -35.60 7.44
N THR A 65 -13.25 -36.50 6.54
CA THR A 65 -13.04 -37.91 6.86
C THR A 65 -11.62 -38.23 7.34
N ASN A 66 -10.65 -37.37 7.05
CA ASN A 66 -9.25 -37.58 7.41
C ASN A 66 -8.65 -36.39 8.18
N PRO A 67 -8.81 -36.33 9.51
CA PRO A 67 -8.25 -35.25 10.33
C PRO A 67 -6.71 -35.29 10.46
N ALA A 68 -6.04 -36.30 9.89
CA ALA A 68 -4.58 -36.41 9.89
C ALA A 68 -3.96 -35.98 8.55
N LEU A 69 -4.73 -35.29 7.68
CA LEU A 69 -4.18 -34.67 6.48
C LEU A 69 -3.10 -33.66 6.83
N ASP A 70 -2.11 -33.58 5.95
CA ASP A 70 -1.05 -32.59 6.05
C ASP A 70 -1.61 -31.18 5.79
N ASP A 71 -1.06 -30.19 6.48
CA ASP A 71 -1.50 -28.78 6.44
C ASP A 71 -1.40 -28.20 5.02
N PHE A 72 -0.39 -28.61 4.25
CA PHE A 72 -0.27 -28.22 2.84
C PHE A 72 -1.44 -28.76 2.00
N VAL A 73 -1.87 -30.00 2.26
CA VAL A 73 -2.98 -30.61 1.49
C VAL A 73 -4.31 -29.91 1.79
N VAL A 74 -4.57 -29.61 3.07
CA VAL A 74 -5.78 -28.89 3.48
C VAL A 74 -5.81 -27.50 2.84
N SER A 75 -4.73 -26.73 2.99
CA SER A 75 -4.63 -25.39 2.39
C SER A 75 -4.73 -25.40 0.87
N ALA A 76 -4.15 -26.41 0.20
CA ALA A 76 -4.27 -26.58 -1.24
C ALA A 76 -5.70 -26.84 -1.69
N PHE A 77 -6.42 -27.71 -0.96
CA PHE A 77 -7.81 -28.03 -1.24
C PHE A 77 -8.70 -26.81 -1.04
N GLU A 78 -8.54 -26.10 0.07
CA GLU A 78 -9.29 -24.86 0.34
C GLU A 78 -9.03 -23.80 -0.74
N ALA A 79 -7.76 -23.55 -1.08
CA ALA A 79 -7.40 -22.57 -2.11
C ALA A 79 -8.01 -22.89 -3.49
N TRP A 80 -8.04 -24.17 -3.89
CA TRP A 80 -8.69 -24.57 -5.12
C TRP A 80 -10.22 -24.50 -5.01
N MET A 81 -10.83 -24.97 -3.91
CA MET A 81 -12.28 -24.88 -3.72
C MET A 81 -12.79 -23.45 -3.84
N ASP A 82 -12.12 -22.50 -3.17
CA ASP A 82 -12.46 -21.07 -3.20
C ASP A 82 -12.35 -20.45 -4.59
N SER A 83 -11.48 -20.99 -5.45
CA SER A 83 -11.18 -20.43 -6.77
C SER A 83 -11.89 -21.18 -7.92
N SER A 84 -12.26 -22.45 -7.71
CA SER A 84 -12.72 -23.36 -8.75
C SER A 84 -14.01 -22.91 -9.43
N GLU A 85 -14.94 -22.33 -8.68
CA GLU A 85 -16.19 -21.78 -9.23
C GLU A 85 -15.92 -20.62 -10.18
N GLU A 86 -14.95 -19.77 -9.82
CA GLU A 86 -14.61 -18.57 -10.57
C GLU A 86 -13.76 -18.87 -11.82
N LEU A 87 -12.84 -19.82 -11.70
CA LEU A 87 -11.90 -20.23 -12.76
C LEU A 87 -12.54 -21.20 -13.77
N GLY A 88 -13.37 -22.13 -13.29
CA GLY A 88 -13.95 -23.19 -14.09
C GLY A 88 -12.95 -24.33 -14.39
N ALA A 89 -13.27 -25.15 -15.38
CA ALA A 89 -12.48 -26.34 -15.71
C ALA A 89 -11.09 -25.98 -16.24
N TYR A 90 -10.06 -26.66 -15.74
CA TYR A 90 -8.68 -26.52 -16.22
C TYR A 90 -8.55 -26.95 -17.69
N GLN A 91 -7.81 -26.17 -18.49
CA GLN A 91 -7.59 -26.40 -19.93
C GLN A 91 -6.12 -26.59 -20.30
N GLY A 92 -5.18 -26.12 -19.47
CA GLY A 92 -3.75 -26.23 -19.71
C GLY A 92 -2.96 -25.12 -19.03
N TYR A 93 -1.69 -24.95 -19.41
CA TYR A 93 -0.83 -23.87 -18.93
C TYR A 93 0.02 -23.32 -20.08
N GLU A 94 0.45 -22.06 -19.97
CA GLU A 94 1.24 -21.37 -20.98
C GLU A 94 2.73 -21.31 -20.62
N ASP A 95 3.05 -20.85 -19.40
CA ASP A 95 4.43 -20.68 -18.94
C ASP A 95 4.58 -21.11 -17.48
N VAL A 96 5.80 -21.48 -17.11
CA VAL A 96 6.20 -21.77 -15.73
C VAL A 96 7.47 -21.02 -15.42
N SER A 97 7.45 -20.20 -14.36
CA SER A 97 8.61 -19.47 -13.88
C SER A 97 8.98 -19.86 -12.47
N VAL A 98 10.25 -20.20 -12.26
CA VAL A 98 10.80 -20.55 -10.95
C VAL A 98 11.73 -19.43 -10.48
N LYS A 99 11.46 -18.90 -9.29
CA LYS A 99 12.24 -17.84 -8.65
C LYS A 99 12.68 -18.27 -7.26
N LEU A 100 13.83 -17.76 -6.82
CA LEU A 100 14.27 -17.89 -5.44
C LEU A 100 14.05 -16.55 -4.75
N ASP A 101 13.09 -16.49 -3.84
CA ASP A 101 12.83 -15.30 -3.03
C ASP A 101 13.14 -15.61 -1.56
N SER A 102 14.06 -14.84 -0.97
CA SER A 102 14.32 -14.86 0.47
C SER A 102 14.54 -16.27 1.06
N ASN A 103 15.16 -17.17 0.27
CA ASN A 103 15.48 -18.57 0.59
C ASN A 103 14.32 -19.58 0.45
N GLN A 104 13.22 -19.20 -0.21
CA GLN A 104 12.12 -20.05 -0.65
C GLN A 104 12.10 -20.11 -2.18
N TYR A 105 11.69 -21.24 -2.75
CA TYR A 105 11.45 -21.34 -4.18
C TYR A 105 9.98 -21.03 -4.45
N VAL A 106 9.73 -20.06 -5.32
CA VAL A 106 8.39 -19.66 -5.76
C VAL A 106 8.24 -20.07 -7.21
N VAL A 107 7.29 -20.97 -7.47
CA VAL A 107 6.92 -21.42 -8.81
C VAL A 107 5.61 -20.76 -9.19
N LYS A 108 5.61 -20.02 -10.29
CA LYS A 108 4.41 -19.39 -10.86
C LYS A 108 4.07 -20.08 -12.16
N ILE A 109 2.85 -20.57 -12.27
CA ILE A 109 2.31 -21.26 -13.44
C ILE A 109 1.20 -20.39 -14.00
N ASP A 110 1.34 -19.98 -15.27
CA ASP A 110 0.29 -19.26 -15.97
C ASP A 110 -0.70 -20.29 -16.53
N ALA A 111 -1.75 -20.56 -15.77
CA ALA A 111 -2.73 -21.61 -16.06
C ALA A 111 -3.97 -21.06 -16.77
N GLN A 112 -4.48 -21.85 -17.70
CA GLN A 112 -5.67 -21.56 -18.50
C GLN A 112 -6.85 -22.36 -17.96
N PHE A 113 -7.95 -21.66 -17.65
CA PHE A 113 -9.20 -22.29 -17.23
C PHE A 113 -10.37 -21.82 -18.10
N ALA A 114 -11.49 -22.53 -18.02
CA ALA A 114 -12.61 -22.32 -18.93
C ALA A 114 -13.29 -20.96 -18.82
N ASN A 115 -13.30 -20.36 -17.64
CA ASN A 115 -13.91 -19.05 -17.46
C ASN A 115 -12.88 -17.93 -17.57
N ARG A 116 -11.64 -18.17 -17.12
CA ARG A 116 -10.55 -17.18 -17.10
C ARG A 116 -9.19 -17.83 -16.82
N ASP A 117 -8.13 -17.13 -17.19
CA ASP A 117 -6.77 -17.53 -16.85
C ASP A 117 -6.40 -17.09 -15.42
N ALA A 118 -5.42 -17.77 -14.82
CA ALA A 118 -4.93 -17.43 -13.48
C ALA A 118 -3.44 -17.76 -13.31
N GLU A 119 -2.77 -16.98 -12.48
CA GLU A 119 -1.44 -17.32 -11.97
C GLU A 119 -1.62 -18.28 -10.79
N VAL A 120 -1.08 -19.49 -10.92
CA VAL A 120 -1.00 -20.45 -9.82
C VAL A 120 0.39 -20.33 -9.19
N GLU A 121 0.46 -19.96 -7.93
CA GLU A 121 1.71 -19.77 -7.21
C GLU A 121 1.91 -20.89 -6.20
N LEU A 122 2.99 -21.68 -6.34
CA LEU A 122 3.41 -22.69 -5.39
C LEU A 122 4.70 -22.23 -4.71
N VAL A 123 4.70 -22.29 -3.38
CA VAL A 123 5.85 -21.89 -2.56
C VAL A 123 6.45 -23.12 -1.92
N TYR A 124 7.78 -23.23 -2.01
CA TYR A 124 8.57 -24.30 -1.43
C TYR A 124 9.61 -23.75 -0.48
N ASP A 125 9.80 -24.44 0.65
CA ASP A 125 10.88 -24.14 1.58
C ASP A 125 12.27 -24.41 0.96
N SER A 126 13.32 -24.02 1.68
CA SER A 126 14.72 -24.26 1.26
C SER A 126 15.09 -25.75 1.12
N LYS A 127 14.28 -26.68 1.64
CA LYS A 127 14.44 -28.14 1.56
C LYS A 127 13.57 -28.77 0.47
N LEU A 128 12.87 -27.97 -0.33
CA LEU A 128 11.95 -28.37 -1.39
C LEU A 128 10.64 -29.01 -0.88
N ASN A 129 10.24 -28.74 0.36
CA ASN A 129 8.92 -29.10 0.85
C ASN A 129 7.91 -28.03 0.42
N PRO A 130 6.74 -28.40 -0.12
CA PRO A 130 5.70 -27.44 -0.44
C PRO A 130 5.13 -26.82 0.85
N GLU A 131 4.99 -25.50 0.88
CA GLU A 131 4.42 -24.74 2.00
C GLU A 131 3.01 -24.24 1.67
N SER A 132 2.78 -23.79 0.43
CA SER A 132 1.47 -23.28 0.03
C SER A 132 1.26 -23.34 -1.49
N ILE A 133 -0.01 -23.30 -1.87
CA ILE A 133 -0.45 -23.05 -3.25
C ILE A 133 -1.56 -22.00 -3.23
N GLY A 134 -1.54 -21.09 -4.18
CA GLY A 134 -2.54 -20.05 -4.35
C GLY A 134 -2.95 -19.90 -5.80
N PHE A 135 -4.20 -19.51 -6.03
CA PHE A 135 -4.75 -19.23 -7.35
C PHE A 135 -5.10 -17.74 -7.43
N SER A 136 -4.52 -17.05 -8.39
CA SER A 136 -4.71 -15.61 -8.59
C SER A 136 -5.34 -15.36 -9.96
N PRO A 137 -6.67 -15.17 -10.04
CA PRO A 137 -7.35 -14.94 -11.31
C PRO A 137 -6.89 -13.65 -12.01
N TYR A 138 -6.74 -13.69 -13.33
CA TYR A 138 -6.44 -12.50 -14.12
C TYR A 138 -7.71 -11.72 -14.45
N TYR A 139 -7.92 -10.63 -13.71
CA TYR A 139 -8.97 -9.66 -14.04
C TYR A 139 -8.49 -8.63 -15.06
N SER A 140 -9.32 -8.35 -16.05
CA SER A 140 -9.05 -7.29 -17.01
C SER A 140 -9.03 -5.91 -16.33
N MET A 141 -8.35 -4.94 -16.95
CA MET A 141 -8.33 -3.57 -16.46
C MET A 141 -9.76 -2.98 -16.36
N GLY A 142 -10.66 -3.37 -17.28
CA GLY A 142 -12.05 -2.92 -17.28
C GLY A 142 -12.84 -3.42 -16.07
N GLU A 143 -12.65 -4.70 -15.71
CA GLU A 143 -13.27 -5.29 -14.52
C GLU A 143 -12.71 -4.67 -13.24
N LYS A 144 -11.37 -4.58 -13.11
CA LYS A 144 -10.72 -3.92 -11.98
C LYS A 144 -11.18 -2.47 -11.82
N MET A 145 -11.33 -1.74 -12.93
CA MET A 145 -11.82 -0.36 -12.91
C MET A 145 -13.29 -0.28 -12.53
N THR A 146 -14.12 -1.23 -12.98
CA THR A 146 -15.56 -1.26 -12.65
C THR A 146 -15.77 -1.59 -11.17
N ASP A 147 -15.01 -2.53 -10.62
CA ASP A 147 -15.02 -2.84 -9.18
C ASP A 147 -14.54 -1.66 -8.33
N ALA A 148 -13.42 -1.03 -8.73
CA ALA A 148 -12.94 0.18 -8.07
C ALA A 148 -13.94 1.35 -8.19
N LEU A 149 -14.65 1.45 -9.32
CA LEU A 149 -15.69 2.44 -9.53
C LEU A 149 -16.89 2.18 -8.64
N MET A 150 -17.31 0.93 -8.42
CA MET A 150 -18.41 0.62 -7.51
C MET A 150 -18.10 1.11 -6.09
N ASN A 151 -16.89 0.89 -5.60
CA ASN A 151 -16.48 1.45 -4.31
C ASN A 151 -16.48 2.99 -4.30
N THR A 152 -16.06 3.61 -5.41
CA THR A 152 -16.09 5.07 -5.57
C THR A 152 -17.52 5.62 -5.60
N ILE A 153 -18.45 4.97 -6.30
CA ILE A 153 -19.85 5.36 -6.39
C ILE A 153 -20.53 5.22 -5.03
N VAL A 154 -20.24 4.15 -4.28
CA VAL A 154 -20.78 3.98 -2.93
C VAL A 154 -20.24 5.07 -1.99
N GLY A 155 -18.93 5.34 -2.01
CA GLY A 155 -18.32 6.38 -1.19
C GLY A 155 -18.81 7.80 -1.54
N LEU A 156 -18.80 8.17 -2.81
CA LEU A 156 -19.22 9.51 -3.27
C LEU A 156 -20.75 9.68 -3.20
N GLY A 157 -21.50 8.63 -3.54
CA GLY A 157 -22.96 8.63 -3.54
C GLY A 157 -23.53 8.76 -2.14
N THR A 158 -22.96 8.08 -1.15
CA THR A 158 -23.40 8.21 0.25
C THR A 158 -23.16 9.62 0.80
N VAL A 159 -22.00 10.24 0.52
CA VAL A 159 -21.75 11.64 0.90
C VAL A 159 -22.75 12.58 0.22
N PHE A 160 -23.02 12.39 -1.07
CA PHE A 160 -23.99 13.21 -1.80
C PHE A 160 -25.41 13.07 -1.24
N LEU A 161 -25.85 11.84 -0.90
CA LEU A 161 -27.14 11.59 -0.28
C LEU A 161 -27.26 12.22 1.11
N VAL A 162 -26.22 12.12 1.94
CA VAL A 162 -26.20 12.75 3.28
C VAL A 162 -26.29 14.27 3.17
N LEU A 163 -25.59 14.88 2.21
CA LEU A 163 -25.66 16.33 1.98
C LEU A 163 -27.05 16.78 1.52
N ILE A 164 -27.69 16.03 0.61
CA ILE A 164 -29.08 16.29 0.20
C ILE A 164 -30.01 16.17 1.40
N PHE A 165 -29.84 15.13 2.22
CA PHE A 165 -30.67 14.90 3.40
C PHE A 165 -30.52 16.02 4.44
N LEU A 166 -29.29 16.46 4.73
CA LEU A 166 -29.03 17.61 5.61
C LEU A 166 -29.60 18.91 5.06
N SER A 167 -29.46 19.14 3.75
CA SER A 167 -30.07 20.30 3.07
C SER A 167 -31.59 20.29 3.22
N PHE A 168 -32.21 19.12 3.06
CA PHE A 168 -33.65 18.93 3.22
C PHE A 168 -34.12 19.16 4.67
N ILE A 169 -33.37 18.70 5.68
CA ILE A 169 -33.68 18.96 7.10
C ILE A 169 -33.65 20.46 7.38
N ILE A 170 -32.59 21.17 6.97
CA ILE A 170 -32.47 22.62 7.17
C ILE A 170 -33.62 23.36 6.46
N TYR A 171 -34.00 22.90 5.27
CA TYR A 171 -35.16 23.42 4.54
C TYR A 171 -36.47 23.23 5.31
N LEU A 172 -36.69 22.06 5.93
CA LEU A 172 -37.87 21.82 6.78
C LEU A 172 -37.87 22.66 8.07
N LEU A 173 -36.70 22.90 8.66
CA LEU A 173 -36.56 23.77 9.84
C LEU A 173 -37.00 25.22 9.55
N ARG A 174 -36.91 25.68 8.28
CA ARG A 174 -37.45 26.98 7.86
C ARG A 174 -38.98 27.06 7.99
N PHE A 175 -39.70 25.94 7.92
CA PHE A 175 -41.16 25.88 8.01
C PHE A 175 -41.68 25.79 9.46
N VAL A 176 -40.80 25.62 10.45
CA VAL A 176 -41.16 25.63 11.88
C VAL A 176 -40.73 26.98 12.49
N PRO A 177 -41.60 28.01 12.53
CA PRO A 177 -41.27 29.27 13.18
C PRO A 177 -41.00 29.03 14.68
N GLY A 178 -39.80 29.39 15.15
CA GLY A 178 -39.40 29.33 16.57
C GLY A 178 -38.48 28.17 17.00
N PHE A 179 -38.12 27.24 16.11
CA PHE A 179 -37.20 26.14 16.46
C PHE A 179 -35.74 26.63 16.63
N VAL A 180 -35.32 27.58 15.80
CA VAL A 180 -34.00 28.23 15.89
C VAL A 180 -33.89 29.11 17.14
N ASP A 181 -34.98 29.77 17.54
CA ASP A 181 -35.03 30.65 18.72
C ASP A 181 -34.92 29.91 20.06
N SER A 182 -35.24 28.60 20.07
CA SER A 182 -35.12 27.75 21.25
C SER A 182 -33.69 27.21 21.45
N PHE A 183 -32.90 27.06 20.38
CA PHE A 183 -31.48 26.69 20.47
C PHE A 183 -30.56 27.90 20.76
N GLY A 184 -30.97 29.12 20.38
CA GLY A 184 -30.23 30.36 20.60
C GLY A 184 -30.21 30.90 22.04
N LYS A 185 -30.97 30.31 22.98
CA LYS A 185 -31.05 30.79 24.38
C LYS A 185 -30.05 30.17 25.36
N LYS A 186 -29.04 29.41 24.89
CA LYS A 186 -27.88 29.06 25.73
C LYS A 186 -26.66 29.92 25.36
N LYS A 187 -26.54 31.04 26.09
CA LYS A 187 -25.36 31.88 26.32
C LYS A 187 -24.38 32.03 25.15
N VAL A 188 -24.65 33.03 24.30
CA VAL A 188 -23.57 33.76 23.62
C VAL A 188 -22.94 34.68 24.67
N ALA A 189 -21.72 34.35 25.10
CA ALA A 189 -20.85 35.30 25.75
C ALA A 189 -20.31 36.25 24.66
N GLU A 190 -20.79 37.49 24.74
CA GLU A 190 -20.24 38.75 24.21
C GLU A 190 -18.93 38.66 23.41
N ALA A 191 -19.03 38.82 22.09
CA ALA A 191 -17.93 39.24 21.23
C ALA A 191 -18.08 40.74 20.94
N ALA A 192 -17.02 41.49 21.25
CA ALA A 192 -16.87 42.94 21.13
C ALA A 192 -17.08 43.46 19.68
N PRO A 193 -17.41 44.76 19.47
CA PRO A 193 -17.94 45.26 18.22
C PRO A 193 -16.87 45.35 17.12
N ALA A 194 -17.27 44.93 15.91
CA ALA A 194 -16.48 45.10 14.68
C ALA A 194 -16.41 46.58 14.26
N PRO A 195 -15.23 47.10 13.86
CA PRO A 195 -15.13 48.43 13.26
C PRO A 195 -15.57 48.41 11.78
N ALA A 196 -16.21 49.51 11.37
CA ALA A 196 -16.79 49.77 10.05
C ALA A 196 -15.72 50.00 8.94
N PRO A 197 -16.10 49.95 7.64
CA PRO A 197 -15.16 49.82 6.53
C PRO A 197 -14.59 51.18 6.07
N VAL A 198 -13.31 51.19 5.69
CA VAL A 198 -12.63 52.32 5.00
C VAL A 198 -11.79 51.79 3.81
N PRO A 199 -11.57 52.62 2.76
CA PRO A 199 -11.44 52.18 1.36
C PRO A 199 -10.08 51.61 0.93
N ALA A 200 -10.11 50.92 -0.21
CA ALA A 200 -9.03 50.16 -0.85
C ALA A 200 -7.78 50.95 -1.31
N ALA A 201 -6.59 50.37 -1.06
CA ALA A 201 -5.41 50.33 -1.96
C ALA A 201 -4.24 49.53 -1.28
N PRO A 202 -3.20 49.13 -2.04
CA PRO A 202 -3.04 47.86 -2.77
C PRO A 202 -2.35 46.74 -1.95
N ALA A 203 -2.53 45.52 -2.47
CA ALA A 203 -2.10 44.24 -1.90
C ALA A 203 -0.64 44.18 -1.43
N ALA A 204 -0.46 43.72 -0.19
CA ALA A 204 0.78 43.12 0.29
C ALA A 204 0.47 41.69 0.78
N VAL A 205 1.20 40.75 0.21
CA VAL A 205 1.23 39.31 0.49
C VAL A 205 1.38 39.04 1.99
N PRO A 206 0.57 38.16 2.62
CA PRO A 206 0.84 37.70 3.98
C PRO A 206 1.95 36.64 3.95
N GLU A 207 3.00 36.94 4.71
CA GLU A 207 4.06 36.03 5.14
C GLU A 207 3.43 34.99 6.12
N PRO A 208 3.76 33.69 6.03
CA PRO A 208 3.22 32.70 6.94
C PRO A 208 3.81 32.88 8.35
N GLU A 209 2.94 32.93 9.35
CA GLU A 209 3.31 32.85 10.77
C GLU A 209 3.91 31.46 11.06
N GLU A 210 5.17 31.41 11.53
CA GLU A 210 5.80 30.18 12.03
C GLU A 210 5.08 29.74 13.32
N GLU A 211 4.38 28.60 13.25
CA GLU A 211 3.83 27.88 14.40
C GLU A 211 5.00 27.29 15.22
N LEU A 212 5.39 27.96 16.31
CA LEU A 212 6.46 27.53 17.22
C LEU A 212 6.07 26.32 18.11
N ALA A 213 5.02 25.58 17.75
CA ALA A 213 4.51 24.44 18.51
C ALA A 213 5.14 23.10 18.11
N ASP A 214 5.81 23.00 16.96
CA ASP A 214 6.34 21.74 16.39
C ASP A 214 7.71 21.32 16.95
N ASP A 215 8.48 22.27 17.51
CA ASP A 215 9.87 21.99 17.89
C ASP A 215 10.00 21.09 19.15
N GLN A 216 8.99 21.02 20.03
CA GLN A 216 9.07 20.21 21.26
C GLN A 216 8.94 18.71 21.00
N GLU A 217 8.05 18.31 20.09
CA GLU A 217 7.91 16.91 19.68
C GLU A 217 9.15 16.44 18.92
N LEU A 218 9.68 17.30 18.04
CA LEU A 218 10.93 17.04 17.32
C LEU A 218 12.12 16.84 18.28
N VAL A 219 12.23 17.68 19.30
CA VAL A 219 13.27 17.57 20.34
C VAL A 219 13.14 16.28 21.13
N ALA A 220 11.91 15.89 21.51
CA ALA A 220 11.65 14.67 22.27
C ALA A 220 12.02 13.40 21.48
N VAL A 221 11.65 13.33 20.19
CA VAL A 221 11.99 12.20 19.32
C VAL A 221 13.50 12.08 19.11
N ILE A 222 14.19 13.22 18.90
CA ILE A 222 15.65 13.23 18.72
C ILE A 222 16.36 12.79 20.00
N ALA A 223 15.96 13.31 21.18
CA ALA A 223 16.55 12.92 22.45
C ALA A 223 16.31 11.45 22.78
N ALA A 224 15.09 10.94 22.52
CA ALA A 224 14.75 9.53 22.72
C ALA A 224 15.53 8.59 21.79
N ALA A 225 15.71 8.96 20.52
CA ALA A 225 16.48 8.17 19.56
C ALA A 225 17.97 8.07 19.96
N VAL A 226 18.56 9.16 20.44
CA VAL A 226 19.96 9.18 20.91
C VAL A 226 20.11 8.37 22.20
N ALA A 227 19.19 8.55 23.15
CA ALA A 227 19.13 7.76 24.39
C ALA A 227 19.02 6.25 24.12
N ALA A 228 18.17 5.85 23.19
CA ALA A 228 18.02 4.45 22.78
C ALA A 228 19.28 3.89 22.12
N TYR A 229 19.97 4.69 21.30
CA TYR A 229 21.22 4.27 20.65
C TYR A 229 22.39 4.16 21.63
N GLU A 230 22.52 5.10 22.58
CA GLU A 230 23.61 5.10 23.56
C GLU A 230 23.31 4.23 24.79
N GLY A 231 22.07 3.75 24.95
CA GLY A 231 21.63 2.96 26.09
C GLY A 231 21.62 3.76 27.40
N THR A 232 21.47 5.09 27.31
CA THR A 232 21.50 6.03 28.45
C THR A 232 20.16 6.77 28.56
N SER A 233 19.94 7.52 29.65
CA SER A 233 18.71 8.29 29.83
C SER A 233 18.73 9.60 29.04
N ALA A 234 17.56 10.03 28.56
CA ALA A 234 17.42 11.22 27.71
C ALA A 234 17.69 12.56 28.43
N ASP A 235 17.75 12.56 29.77
CA ASP A 235 17.88 13.76 30.62
C ASP A 235 19.21 14.52 30.44
N GLY A 236 20.22 13.88 29.83
CA GLY A 236 21.53 14.49 29.58
C GLY A 236 21.65 15.27 28.26
N PHE A 237 20.67 15.17 27.36
CA PHE A 237 20.78 15.71 26.00
C PHE A 237 20.09 17.08 25.86
N VAL A 238 20.77 18.02 25.20
CA VAL A 238 20.23 19.35 24.88
C VAL A 238 20.14 19.50 23.37
N VAL A 239 18.92 19.51 22.84
CA VAL A 239 18.64 19.74 21.42
C VAL A 239 18.30 21.21 21.20
N ARG A 240 18.99 21.86 20.26
CA ARG A 240 18.76 23.26 19.89
C ARG A 240 18.76 23.43 18.38
N SER A 241 17.88 24.29 17.87
CA SER A 241 17.90 24.65 16.46
C SER A 241 19.13 25.52 16.16
N ILE A 242 19.91 25.14 15.14
CA ILE A 242 21.06 25.92 14.66
C ILE A 242 20.70 26.49 13.30
N ARG A 243 20.47 27.81 13.23
CA ARG A 243 20.29 28.51 11.95
C ARG A 243 21.65 28.95 11.42
N LYS A 244 21.89 28.71 10.13
CA LYS A 244 23.13 29.11 9.44
C LYS A 244 23.23 30.64 9.39
N SER A 245 24.27 31.20 10.01
CA SER A 245 24.54 32.64 9.92
C SER A 245 24.86 33.04 8.47
N LYS A 246 24.20 34.09 7.98
CA LYS A 246 24.44 34.66 6.64
C LYS A 246 25.65 35.60 6.59
N LYS A 247 26.38 35.79 7.70
CA LYS A 247 27.59 36.62 7.76
C LYS A 247 28.81 35.82 7.30
N ARG A 248 29.51 36.33 6.27
CA ARG A 248 30.73 35.73 5.67
C ARG A 248 32.03 36.09 6.41
N ASN A 249 31.94 36.57 7.65
CA ASN A 249 33.12 36.94 8.44
C ASN A 249 33.00 36.26 9.81
N TRP A 250 33.76 35.19 9.99
CA TRP A 250 34.07 34.66 11.31
C TRP A 250 35.09 35.60 11.96
N ARG A 251 34.91 35.92 13.24
CA ARG A 251 35.92 36.55 14.09
C ARG A 251 36.45 35.49 15.03
#